data_AF-A0A6D2J0C2-F1
#
_entry.id   AF-A0A6D2J0C2-F1
#
_cell.length_a   1.000
_cell.length_b   1.000
_cell.length_c   1.000
_cell.angle_alpha   90.00
_cell.angle_beta   90.00
_cell.angle_gamma   90.00
#
_symmetry.space_group_name_H-M   'P 1'
#
loop_
_entity.id
_entity.type
_entity.pdbx_description
1 polymer ?
#
loop_
_entity_poly.entity_id
_entity_poly.type
_entity_poly.pdbx_seq_one_letter_code
_entity_poly.pdbx_strand_id
1 'polypeptide(L)'
;MAILSTANSALCHPIASIPASTFRSHGFSKRISGNGHWVRERRRLSVKSSNSESKTDEATPKRTSASENATVSSDTSGNSSSFLSVLCPLLKLFSGGDPSGQRNHALEVATSSLASVARLPWGSRVSSGSIDVSSNPHLRLQLFEFEACPFCRRVREAMTELDLSAEVYPCPKGSVRHREMVRRSGGKEMFPFLIDPNTDTSMYESGDIVKYLFNQYGNGRSPSTGLLESTLFTGWMPTLLRAGRGMSLWDKAPTDPPPNMLELFSYENNSYARLVREALCELELPYVLHNIGEGSTRMRSLLNASGSNKVPFLVDPNTGVQLGDYQKILAYLFKTYSSAASA
;
A
#
# COMPACT_ATOMS: atom_id res chain seq x y z
N MET A 1 48.50 56.50 14.03
CA MET A 1 48.17 55.30 13.24
C MET A 1 46.66 55.21 13.17
N ALA A 2 46.11 55.31 11.96
CA ALA A 2 44.68 55.48 11.69
C ALA A 2 43.91 54.14 11.62
N ILE A 3 42.60 54.21 11.89
CA ILE A 3 41.56 53.17 11.79
C ILE A 3 40.79 53.35 10.45
N LEU A 4 40.08 52.30 10.01
CA LEU A 4 39.04 52.17 8.94
C LEU A 4 39.58 51.69 7.57
N SER A 5 38.94 50.87 6.73
CA SER A 5 37.59 50.29 6.65
C SER A 5 37.58 49.12 5.63
N THR A 6 36.67 48.16 5.86
CA THR A 6 35.92 47.26 4.94
C THR A 6 36.20 47.21 3.42
N ALA A 7 36.19 45.98 2.87
CA ALA A 7 35.63 45.69 1.55
C ALA A 7 34.94 44.31 1.52
N ASN A 8 33.61 44.35 1.44
CA ASN A 8 32.72 43.24 1.06
C ASN A 8 32.97 42.86 -0.40
N SER A 9 33.03 41.56 -0.71
CA SER A 9 32.80 41.07 -2.07
C SER A 9 31.85 39.89 -2.03
N ALA A 10 30.59 40.19 -2.34
CA ALA A 10 29.54 39.22 -2.61
C ALA A 10 29.75 38.64 -4.01
N LEU A 11 29.86 37.32 -4.11
CA LEU A 11 29.73 36.60 -5.38
C LEU A 11 28.39 35.87 -5.36
N CYS A 12 27.42 36.49 -6.03
CA CYS A 12 26.16 35.86 -6.44
C CYS A 12 26.47 34.84 -7.55
N HIS A 13 26.07 33.59 -7.34
CA HIS A 13 25.97 32.61 -8.42
C HIS A 13 24.50 32.36 -8.76
N PRO A 14 24.17 32.28 -10.06
CA PRO A 14 22.78 32.26 -10.52
C PRO A 14 22.10 30.93 -10.18
N ILE A 15 20.91 31.03 -9.58
CA ILE A 15 20.00 29.91 -9.37
C ILE A 15 19.48 29.48 -10.74
N ALA A 16 19.94 28.32 -11.21
CA ALA A 16 19.38 27.65 -12.37
C ALA A 16 17.93 27.27 -12.07
N SER A 17 17.00 27.95 -12.73
CA SER A 17 15.58 27.65 -12.72
C SER A 17 15.35 26.34 -13.45
N ILE A 18 14.86 25.33 -12.74
CA ILE A 18 14.44 24.05 -13.30
C ILE A 18 13.17 24.31 -14.14
N PRO A 19 13.09 23.86 -15.40
CA PRO A 19 11.92 24.09 -16.23
C PRO A 19 10.74 23.30 -15.67
N ALA A 20 9.64 24.01 -15.39
CA ALA A 20 8.35 23.43 -15.06
C ALA A 20 7.88 22.57 -16.24
N SER A 21 8.01 21.24 -16.11
CA SER A 21 7.42 20.31 -17.06
C SER A 21 5.90 20.42 -16.97
N THR A 22 5.30 20.70 -18.11
CA THR A 22 3.87 20.88 -18.31
C THR A 22 3.14 19.58 -17.97
N PHE A 23 2.57 19.47 -16.78
CA PHE A 23 1.61 18.42 -16.46
C PHE A 23 0.35 18.64 -17.31
N ARG A 24 0.19 17.83 -18.36
CA ARG A 24 -1.12 17.64 -19.00
C ARG A 24 -1.98 16.89 -18.00
N SER A 25 -2.98 17.58 -17.45
CA SER A 25 -4.14 16.91 -16.88
C SER A 25 -4.80 16.11 -18.02
N HIS A 26 -4.74 14.78 -17.94
CA HIS A 26 -5.69 13.97 -18.69
C HIS A 26 -7.06 14.15 -18.04
N GLY A 27 -7.71 15.25 -18.41
CA GLY A 27 -9.14 15.42 -18.20
C GLY A 27 -9.85 14.27 -18.89
N PHE A 28 -10.65 13.55 -18.12
CA PHE A 28 -11.64 12.60 -18.63
C PHE A 28 -12.52 13.33 -19.65
N SER A 29 -12.22 13.18 -20.95
CA SER A 29 -13.14 13.61 -22.00
C SER A 29 -14.24 12.56 -22.11
N LYS A 30 -15.34 12.78 -21.38
CA LYS A 30 -16.62 12.11 -21.67
C LYS A 30 -17.11 12.63 -23.01
N ARG A 31 -16.89 11.85 -24.07
CA ARG A 31 -17.65 12.00 -25.32
C ARG A 31 -18.94 11.19 -25.17
N ILE A 32 -20.03 11.89 -24.84
CA ILE A 32 -21.38 11.34 -24.97
C ILE A 32 -21.69 11.31 -26.47
N SER A 33 -21.95 10.11 -27.00
CA SER A 33 -22.59 9.95 -28.30
C SER A 33 -23.45 8.69 -28.29
N GLY A 34 -24.75 8.91 -28.52
CA GLY A 34 -25.63 8.03 -29.29
C GLY A 34 -25.99 6.66 -28.72
N ASN A 35 -27.29 6.48 -28.45
CA ASN A 35 -27.96 5.18 -28.29
C ASN A 35 -27.40 4.09 -29.21
N GLY A 36 -27.10 2.92 -28.63
CA GLY A 36 -26.75 1.72 -29.38
C GLY A 36 -26.49 0.53 -28.45
N HIS A 37 -27.56 -0.20 -28.13
CA HIS A 37 -27.50 -1.46 -27.42
C HIS A 37 -26.71 -2.52 -28.21
N TRP A 38 -25.55 -2.96 -27.72
CA TRP A 38 -24.91 -4.20 -28.21
C TRP A 38 -24.21 -5.01 -27.10
N VAL A 39 -24.90 -6.10 -26.78
CA VAL A 39 -24.49 -7.48 -26.42
C VAL A 39 -23.00 -7.74 -26.17
N ARG A 40 -22.73 -8.26 -24.97
CA ARG A 40 -21.44 -8.72 -24.45
C ARG A 40 -21.09 -10.12 -24.98
N GLU A 41 -20.17 -10.21 -25.93
CA GLU A 41 -19.62 -11.50 -26.38
C GLU A 41 -18.47 -11.93 -25.45
N ARG A 42 -18.74 -12.90 -24.57
CA ARG A 42 -17.70 -13.56 -23.76
C ARG A 42 -17.02 -14.63 -24.62
N ARG A 43 -15.80 -14.38 -25.12
CA ARG A 43 -14.92 -15.49 -25.52
C ARG A 43 -14.34 -16.14 -24.27
N ARG A 44 -14.94 -17.27 -23.84
CA ARG A 44 -14.29 -18.22 -22.93
C ARG A 44 -13.29 -19.03 -23.74
N LEU A 45 -12.00 -18.83 -23.52
CA LEU A 45 -10.98 -19.78 -23.93
C LEU A 45 -10.89 -20.87 -22.85
N SER A 46 -11.45 -22.04 -23.15
CA SER A 46 -11.27 -23.26 -22.36
C SER A 46 -10.05 -24.00 -22.91
N VAL A 47 -9.01 -24.13 -22.08
CA VAL A 47 -7.87 -25.01 -22.35
C VAL A 47 -8.29 -26.43 -21.95
N LYS A 48 -8.22 -27.34 -22.91
CA LYS A 48 -8.62 -28.75 -22.81
C LYS A 48 -7.39 -29.56 -22.35
N SER A 49 -7.48 -30.23 -21.20
CA SER A 49 -6.51 -31.26 -20.81
C SER A 49 -6.98 -32.60 -21.36
N SER A 50 -6.10 -33.27 -22.09
CA SER A 50 -6.24 -34.62 -22.62
C SER A 50 -5.90 -35.65 -21.54
N ASN A 51 -6.79 -36.63 -21.33
CA ASN A 51 -6.34 -38.00 -21.08
C ASN A 51 -7.41 -39.02 -21.50
N SER A 52 -6.89 -40.15 -21.94
CA SER A 52 -7.47 -41.22 -22.74
C SER A 52 -8.32 -42.24 -21.98
N GLU A 53 -9.40 -42.66 -22.65
CA GLU A 53 -10.02 -44.00 -22.78
C GLU A 53 -9.89 -45.06 -21.67
N SER A 54 -11.05 -45.57 -21.20
CA SER A 54 -11.54 -46.93 -21.54
C SER A 54 -13.01 -47.15 -21.13
N LYS A 55 -13.72 -47.95 -21.96
CA LYS A 55 -15.15 -48.37 -21.99
C LYS A 55 -15.57 -49.19 -20.74
N THR A 56 -16.84 -49.51 -20.39
CA THR A 56 -18.04 -49.97 -21.16
C THR A 56 -19.28 -50.03 -20.22
N ASP A 57 -20.48 -49.72 -20.74
CA ASP A 57 -21.87 -50.29 -20.61
C ASP A 57 -22.39 -50.80 -19.22
N GLU A 58 -23.67 -50.75 -18.79
CA GLU A 58 -25.00 -50.66 -19.42
C GLU A 58 -26.11 -50.40 -18.35
N ALA A 59 -27.21 -49.74 -18.77
CA ALA A 59 -28.63 -49.77 -18.36
C ALA A 59 -29.18 -49.92 -16.89
N THR A 60 -30.13 -49.02 -16.60
CA THR A 60 -31.15 -48.88 -15.50
C THR A 60 -32.34 -49.89 -15.70
N PRO A 61 -33.51 -49.94 -14.97
CA PRO A 61 -34.07 -49.08 -13.88
C PRO A 61 -34.91 -49.76 -12.75
N LYS A 62 -35.25 -49.04 -11.66
CA LYS A 62 -36.63 -48.77 -11.16
C LYS A 62 -36.71 -48.09 -9.78
N ARG A 63 -37.82 -47.35 -9.62
CA ARG A 63 -38.31 -46.49 -8.52
C ARG A 63 -38.52 -47.21 -7.18
N THR A 64 -38.34 -46.50 -6.05
CA THR A 64 -39.41 -46.16 -5.09
C THR A 64 -38.97 -45.14 -4.03
N SER A 65 -39.94 -44.36 -3.59
CA SER A 65 -39.96 -43.33 -2.53
C SER A 65 -39.61 -43.83 -1.13
N ALA A 66 -38.92 -43.00 -0.34
CA ALA A 66 -39.29 -42.69 1.05
C ALA A 66 -38.39 -41.56 1.61
N SER A 67 -39.04 -40.63 2.30
CA SER A 67 -38.46 -39.62 3.18
C SER A 67 -37.91 -40.27 4.44
N GLU A 68 -36.72 -39.90 4.90
CA GLU A 68 -36.44 -39.66 6.32
C GLU A 68 -35.05 -39.02 6.56
N ASN A 69 -34.99 -38.20 7.59
CA ASN A 69 -33.87 -37.36 8.03
C ASN A 69 -32.71 -38.19 8.62
N ALA A 70 -31.47 -37.85 8.27
CA ALA A 70 -30.34 -37.84 9.21
C ALA A 70 -29.08 -37.18 8.59
N THR A 71 -28.72 -36.01 9.16
CA THR A 71 -27.40 -35.60 9.66
C THR A 71 -26.07 -36.10 9.03
N VAL A 72 -25.20 -35.09 8.76
CA VAL A 72 -23.70 -35.04 8.83
C VAL A 72 -22.90 -35.00 7.50
N SER A 73 -22.30 -33.81 7.28
CA SER A 73 -20.96 -33.46 6.69
C SER A 73 -20.59 -33.90 5.27
N SER A 74 -19.72 -33.23 4.50
CA SER A 74 -18.97 -31.96 4.51
C SER A 74 -18.37 -31.80 3.09
N ASP A 75 -18.29 -30.59 2.55
CA ASP A 75 -17.06 -29.93 2.03
C ASP A 75 -17.39 -29.40 0.62
N THR A 76 -16.96 -28.23 0.14
CA THR A 76 -15.76 -27.45 0.43
C THR A 76 -16.08 -25.96 0.14
N SER A 77 -15.97 -25.07 1.12
CA SER A 77 -15.97 -23.62 0.87
C SER A 77 -14.88 -22.95 1.71
N GLY A 78 -14.03 -22.18 1.03
CA GLY A 78 -12.77 -21.65 1.55
C GLY A 78 -12.93 -20.83 2.82
N ASN A 79 -12.12 -21.19 3.81
CA ASN A 79 -12.19 -20.79 5.21
C ASN A 79 -11.50 -19.43 5.47
N SER A 80 -11.98 -18.35 4.85
CA SER A 80 -11.41 -16.99 5.06
C SER A 80 -12.12 -16.20 6.17
N SER A 81 -13.32 -16.62 6.59
CA SER A 81 -14.16 -15.91 7.56
C SER A 81 -13.92 -16.30 9.03
N SER A 82 -13.25 -17.43 9.28
CA SER A 82 -13.14 -18.02 10.63
C SER A 82 -12.04 -17.40 11.51
N PHE A 83 -10.98 -16.84 10.92
CA PHE A 83 -9.84 -16.33 11.69
C PHE A 83 -10.07 -14.92 12.24
N LEU A 84 -10.85 -14.09 11.53
CA LEU A 84 -11.15 -12.72 11.96
C LEU A 84 -12.16 -12.66 13.11
N SER A 85 -13.06 -13.64 13.24
CA SER A 85 -14.05 -13.69 14.32
C SER A 85 -13.40 -13.93 15.69
N VAL A 86 -12.29 -14.68 15.74
CA VAL A 86 -11.50 -14.92 16.97
C VAL A 86 -10.73 -13.66 17.40
N LEU A 87 -10.30 -12.83 16.46
CA LEU A 87 -9.57 -11.59 16.73
C LEU A 87 -10.49 -10.40 17.07
N CYS A 88 -11.76 -10.44 16.64
CA CYS A 88 -12.73 -9.35 16.83
C CYS A 88 -12.94 -8.90 18.30
N PRO A 89 -13.02 -9.79 19.31
CA PRO A 89 -13.13 -9.38 20.71
C PRO A 89 -11.85 -8.69 21.23
N LEU A 90 -10.66 -9.19 20.86
CA LEU A 90 -9.39 -8.56 21.23
C LEU A 90 -9.26 -7.18 20.58
N LEU A 91 -9.63 -7.03 19.31
CA LEU A 91 -9.54 -5.75 18.60
C LEU A 91 -10.44 -4.65 19.20
N LYS A 92 -11.56 -5.00 19.85
CA LYS A 92 -12.39 -4.03 20.60
C LYS A 92 -11.73 -3.54 21.89
N LEU A 93 -10.91 -4.37 22.52
CA LEU A 93 -10.10 -3.98 23.69
C LEU A 93 -8.92 -3.09 23.28
N PHE A 94 -8.47 -3.23 22.03
CA PHE A 94 -7.41 -2.47 21.42
C PHE A 94 -7.92 -1.46 20.39
N SER A 95 -8.94 -0.67 20.75
CA SER A 95 -9.24 0.54 19.97
C SER A 95 -8.06 1.49 20.16
N GLY A 96 -7.25 1.69 19.11
CA GLY A 96 -6.17 2.67 19.13
C GLY A 96 -6.70 3.98 19.68
N GLY A 97 -6.08 4.47 20.76
CA GLY A 97 -6.46 5.75 21.37
C GLY A 97 -6.25 6.92 20.42
N ASP A 98 -6.52 8.14 20.89
CA ASP A 98 -6.38 9.36 20.09
C ASP A 98 -4.98 9.42 19.41
N PRO A 99 -4.91 9.34 18.07
CA PRO A 99 -3.65 9.38 17.36
C PRO A 99 -2.92 10.71 17.49
N SER A 100 -3.59 11.81 17.82
CA SER A 100 -2.95 13.10 18.02
C SER A 100 -2.43 13.32 19.45
N GLY A 101 -2.81 12.46 20.40
CA GLY A 101 -2.47 12.62 21.81
C GLY A 101 -0.99 12.42 22.13
N GLN A 102 -0.55 12.88 23.31
CA GLN A 102 0.78 12.56 23.83
C GLN A 102 0.94 11.05 24.00
N ARG A 103 2.06 10.50 23.51
CA ARG A 103 2.33 9.05 23.55
C ARG A 103 3.61 8.72 24.25
N ASN A 104 3.66 7.51 24.80
CA ASN A 104 4.91 6.91 25.24
C ASN A 104 5.70 6.45 23.99
N HIS A 105 6.61 7.30 23.53
CA HIS A 105 7.44 7.02 22.36
C HIS A 105 8.23 5.71 22.46
N ALA A 106 8.69 5.34 23.67
CA ALA A 106 9.39 4.08 23.86
C ALA A 106 8.47 2.88 23.58
N LEU A 107 7.22 2.93 24.05
CA LEU A 107 6.23 1.88 23.79
C LEU A 107 5.84 1.79 22.31
N GLU A 108 5.62 2.94 21.66
CA GLU A 108 5.31 3.03 20.23
C GLU A 108 6.40 2.39 19.37
N VAL A 109 7.66 2.76 19.64
CA VAL A 109 8.82 2.24 18.91
C VAL A 109 9.06 0.77 19.24
N ALA A 110 8.93 0.34 20.50
CA ALA A 110 9.12 -1.05 20.91
C ALA A 110 8.11 -1.98 20.23
N THR A 111 6.83 -1.65 20.32
CA THR A 111 5.78 -2.41 19.64
C THR A 111 6.00 -2.37 18.12
N SER A 112 6.54 -1.27 17.55
CA SER A 112 6.70 -1.14 16.09
C SER A 112 7.79 -2.06 15.61
N SER A 113 8.86 -2.06 16.38
CA SER A 113 10.02 -2.90 16.16
C SER A 113 9.64 -4.36 16.26
N LEU A 114 8.83 -4.76 17.25
CA LEU A 114 8.36 -6.13 17.36
C LEU A 114 7.49 -6.54 16.15
N ALA A 115 6.58 -5.66 15.73
CA ALA A 115 5.77 -5.87 14.53
C ALA A 115 6.60 -5.94 13.23
N SER A 116 7.72 -5.20 13.16
CA SER A 116 8.65 -5.26 12.03
C SER A 116 9.45 -6.56 12.05
N VAL A 117 10.11 -6.85 13.16
CA VAL A 117 10.98 -8.02 13.34
C VAL A 117 10.24 -9.33 13.08
N ALA A 118 8.95 -9.44 13.42
CA ALA A 118 8.13 -10.62 13.14
C ALA A 118 8.01 -10.99 11.63
N ARG A 119 8.45 -10.10 10.74
CA ARG A 119 8.43 -10.28 9.28
C ARG A 119 9.82 -10.21 8.64
N LEU A 120 10.90 -10.15 9.43
CA LEU A 120 12.23 -10.28 8.85
C LEU A 120 12.37 -11.65 8.14
N PRO A 121 13.04 -11.71 6.98
CA PRO A 121 13.82 -10.63 6.35
C PRO A 121 13.03 -9.74 5.36
N TRP A 122 11.73 -9.97 5.16
CA TRP A 122 10.95 -9.31 4.10
C TRP A 122 10.72 -7.83 4.38
N GLY A 123 10.72 -7.03 3.30
CA GLY A 123 10.50 -5.60 3.37
C GLY A 123 11.66 -4.79 3.95
N SER A 124 12.84 -5.37 4.16
CA SER A 124 14.05 -4.65 4.63
C SER A 124 15.04 -4.32 3.52
N ARG A 125 15.16 -5.19 2.51
CA ARG A 125 16.23 -5.14 1.50
C ARG A 125 15.66 -5.12 0.10
N VAL A 126 16.37 -4.47 -0.80
CA VAL A 126 16.20 -4.59 -2.25
C VAL A 126 16.97 -5.82 -2.73
N SER A 127 16.40 -6.56 -3.68
CA SER A 127 17.08 -7.72 -4.26
C SER A 127 18.10 -7.28 -5.33
N SER A 128 19.26 -7.91 -5.37
CA SER A 128 20.34 -7.56 -6.31
C SER A 128 19.93 -7.68 -7.80
N GLY A 129 18.84 -8.38 -8.10
CA GLY A 129 18.29 -8.54 -9.46
C GLY A 129 17.29 -7.47 -9.91
N SER A 130 16.85 -6.55 -9.04
CA SER A 130 15.93 -5.45 -9.41
C SER A 130 16.65 -4.16 -9.80
N ILE A 131 17.99 -4.20 -9.91
CA ILE A 131 18.85 -3.05 -10.24
C ILE A 131 18.99 -2.86 -11.76
N ASP A 132 18.04 -3.36 -12.55
CA ASP A 132 17.98 -2.97 -13.97
C ASP A 132 17.10 -1.72 -14.11
N VAL A 133 17.69 -0.59 -14.46
CA VAL A 133 17.01 0.70 -14.58
C VAL A 133 15.82 0.62 -15.56
N SER A 134 15.86 -0.33 -16.51
CA SER A 134 14.77 -0.59 -17.45
C SER A 134 13.49 -1.15 -16.81
N SER A 135 13.55 -1.62 -15.57
CA SER A 135 12.42 -2.24 -14.86
C SER A 135 11.65 -1.26 -13.96
N ASN A 136 12.07 0.01 -13.89
CA ASN A 136 11.30 1.03 -13.19
C ASN A 136 10.08 1.45 -14.02
N PRO A 137 8.86 1.39 -13.45
CA PRO A 137 7.67 1.79 -14.18
C PRO A 137 7.72 3.28 -14.53
N HIS A 138 7.35 3.62 -15.76
CA HIS A 138 7.31 5.01 -16.25
C HIS A 138 6.23 5.82 -15.54
N LEU A 139 5.09 5.18 -15.26
CA LEU A 139 3.98 5.72 -14.48
C LEU A 139 3.93 5.02 -13.12
N ARG A 140 3.62 5.76 -12.06
CA ARG A 140 3.56 5.18 -10.71
C ARG A 140 2.42 4.17 -10.62
N LEU A 141 2.72 3.02 -10.00
CA LEU A 141 1.72 2.06 -9.57
C LEU A 141 0.79 2.71 -8.55
N GLN A 142 -0.49 2.40 -8.58
CA GLN A 142 -1.47 2.91 -7.61
C GLN A 142 -1.90 1.76 -6.70
N LEU A 143 -1.66 1.91 -5.39
CA LEU A 143 -1.96 0.91 -4.38
C LEU A 143 -3.02 1.44 -3.42
N PHE A 144 -4.18 0.78 -3.40
CA PHE A 144 -5.25 1.02 -2.44
C PHE A 144 -5.13 0.01 -1.30
N GLU A 145 -4.91 0.52 -0.09
CA GLU A 145 -4.43 -0.29 1.02
C GLU A 145 -4.72 0.35 2.37
N PHE A 146 -4.53 -0.37 3.48
CA PHE A 146 -4.40 0.26 4.81
C PHE A 146 -3.29 -0.42 5.63
N GLU A 147 -2.62 0.37 6.47
CA GLU A 147 -1.34 -0.04 7.09
C GLU A 147 -1.49 -1.31 7.93
N ALA A 148 -2.59 -1.42 8.68
CA ALA A 148 -2.85 -2.55 9.57
C ALA A 148 -3.23 -3.86 8.86
N CYS A 149 -3.35 -3.87 7.53
CA CYS A 149 -3.74 -5.06 6.77
C CYS A 149 -2.55 -6.00 6.50
N PRO A 150 -2.59 -7.28 6.91
CA PRO A 150 -1.54 -8.25 6.60
C PRO A 150 -1.31 -8.45 5.11
N PHE A 151 -2.39 -8.46 4.32
CA PHE A 151 -2.33 -8.68 2.88
C PHE A 151 -1.77 -7.46 2.13
N CYS A 152 -2.05 -6.25 2.62
CA CYS A 152 -1.46 -5.03 2.08
C CYS A 152 0.05 -4.99 2.39
N ARG A 153 0.41 -5.33 3.63
CA ARG A 153 1.82 -5.44 4.04
C ARG A 153 2.60 -6.37 3.12
N ARG A 154 2.07 -7.56 2.79
CA ARG A 154 2.70 -8.48 1.84
C ARG A 154 3.04 -7.81 0.49
N VAL A 155 2.15 -6.98 -0.04
CA VAL A 155 2.40 -6.23 -1.28
C VAL A 155 3.47 -5.15 -1.08
N ARG A 156 3.44 -4.42 0.04
CA ARG A 156 4.47 -3.43 0.38
C ARG A 156 5.86 -4.06 0.54
N GLU A 157 5.95 -5.25 1.14
CA GLU A 157 7.19 -6.03 1.24
C GLU A 157 7.75 -6.39 -0.14
N ALA A 158 6.90 -6.85 -1.05
CA ALA A 158 7.28 -7.12 -2.44
C ALA A 158 7.73 -5.87 -3.18
N MET A 159 7.03 -4.73 -3.01
CA MET A 159 7.44 -3.45 -3.59
C MET A 159 8.78 -2.97 -3.05
N THR A 160 9.06 -3.15 -1.75
CA THR A 160 10.39 -2.87 -1.20
C THR A 160 11.44 -3.78 -1.82
N GLU A 161 11.18 -5.09 -1.96
CA GLU A 161 12.15 -6.02 -2.56
C GLU A 161 12.49 -5.67 -4.01
N LEU A 162 11.53 -5.13 -4.75
CA LEU A 162 11.67 -4.72 -6.15
C LEU A 162 12.09 -3.24 -6.34
N ASP A 163 12.36 -2.50 -5.26
CA ASP A 163 12.70 -1.06 -5.29
C ASP A 163 11.64 -0.17 -5.99
N LEU A 164 10.37 -0.60 -5.93
CA LEU A 164 9.26 0.05 -6.64
C LEU A 164 8.68 1.21 -5.85
N SER A 165 8.45 2.34 -6.50
CA SER A 165 7.69 3.46 -5.94
C SER A 165 6.23 3.40 -6.37
N ALA A 166 5.33 3.93 -5.55
CA ALA A 166 3.89 3.85 -5.79
C ALA A 166 3.16 5.09 -5.26
N GLU A 167 2.02 5.41 -5.87
CA GLU A 167 0.99 6.23 -5.24
C GLU A 167 0.17 5.35 -4.31
N VAL A 168 0.11 5.73 -3.04
CA VAL A 168 -0.64 5.01 -2.03
C VAL A 168 -1.90 5.79 -1.70
N TYR A 169 -3.04 5.09 -1.76
CA TYR A 169 -4.37 5.61 -1.45
C TYR A 169 -4.89 4.89 -0.20
N PRO A 170 -4.71 5.47 1.01
CA PRO A 170 -5.10 4.79 2.23
C PRO A 170 -6.61 4.59 2.31
N CYS A 171 -7.01 3.40 2.72
CA CYS A 171 -8.39 2.97 2.86
C CYS A 171 -8.57 2.46 4.29
N PRO A 172 -8.51 3.30 5.35
CA PRO A 172 -8.75 2.87 6.72
C PRO A 172 -10.25 2.66 6.98
N LYS A 173 -10.65 1.69 7.79
CA LYS A 173 -12.06 1.39 8.08
C LYS A 173 -12.83 2.66 8.47
N GLY A 174 -13.99 2.87 7.85
CA GLY A 174 -14.82 4.07 8.04
C GLY A 174 -14.58 5.18 7.02
N SER A 175 -13.52 5.07 6.20
CA SER A 175 -13.28 6.01 5.10
C SER A 175 -14.10 5.69 3.86
N VAL A 176 -14.42 6.73 3.08
CA VAL A 176 -15.30 6.62 1.90
C VAL A 176 -14.53 6.87 0.61
N ARG A 177 -13.71 7.92 0.56
CA ARG A 177 -13.17 8.49 -0.69
C ARG A 177 -12.44 7.46 -1.54
N HIS A 178 -11.44 6.79 -0.99
CA HIS A 178 -10.64 5.84 -1.74
C HIS A 178 -11.35 4.48 -1.91
N ARG A 179 -12.19 4.07 -0.95
CA ARG A 179 -12.99 2.84 -1.08
C ARG A 179 -13.98 2.89 -2.22
N GLU A 180 -14.63 4.03 -2.43
CA GLU A 180 -15.54 4.20 -3.55
C GLU A 180 -14.83 4.09 -4.89
N MET A 181 -13.58 4.55 -5.00
CA MET A 181 -12.77 4.35 -6.19
C MET A 181 -12.54 2.86 -6.43
N VAL A 182 -12.16 2.10 -5.40
CA VAL A 182 -12.01 0.64 -5.52
C VAL A 182 -13.33 -0.04 -5.90
N ARG A 183 -14.46 0.38 -5.31
CA ARG A 183 -15.79 -0.16 -5.66
C ARG A 183 -16.15 0.13 -7.12
N ARG A 184 -15.85 1.33 -7.62
CA ARG A 184 -16.13 1.71 -9.02
C ARG A 184 -15.23 0.95 -10.00
N SER A 185 -13.96 0.82 -9.68
CA SER A 185 -12.96 0.23 -10.60
C SER A 185 -12.93 -1.30 -10.55
N GLY A 186 -12.99 -1.90 -9.37
CA GLY A 186 -12.89 -3.35 -9.20
C GLY A 186 -14.17 -4.05 -8.72
N GLY A 187 -15.22 -3.30 -8.39
CA GLY A 187 -16.55 -3.84 -8.06
C GLY A 187 -16.74 -4.29 -6.61
N LYS A 188 -15.66 -4.43 -5.82
CA LYS A 188 -15.74 -4.82 -4.39
C LYS A 188 -14.75 -4.02 -3.55
N GLU A 189 -15.16 -3.61 -2.35
CA GLU A 189 -14.28 -2.94 -1.38
C GLU A 189 -13.35 -3.96 -0.68
N MET A 190 -12.39 -4.47 -1.43
CA MET A 190 -11.41 -5.47 -1.00
C MET A 190 -9.99 -4.94 -1.17
N PHE A 191 -9.10 -5.27 -0.22
CA PHE A 191 -7.75 -4.70 -0.14
C PHE A 191 -6.70 -5.79 0.10
N PRO A 192 -5.49 -5.68 -0.47
CA PRO A 192 -5.06 -4.61 -1.36
C PRO A 192 -5.72 -4.67 -2.74
N PHE A 193 -5.80 -3.51 -3.40
CA PHE A 193 -6.17 -3.40 -4.80
C PHE A 193 -5.09 -2.60 -5.54
N LEU A 194 -4.55 -3.17 -6.61
CA LEU A 194 -3.49 -2.57 -7.41
C LEU A 194 -4.08 -2.10 -8.74
N ILE A 195 -3.71 -0.88 -9.16
CA ILE A 195 -3.86 -0.42 -10.54
C ILE A 195 -2.46 -0.14 -11.10
N ASP A 196 -2.18 -0.71 -12.25
CA ASP A 196 -0.97 -0.48 -13.01
C ASP A 196 -1.32 0.23 -14.33
N PRO A 197 -1.10 1.56 -14.41
CA PRO A 197 -1.37 2.31 -15.63
C PRO A 197 -0.38 2.02 -16.77
N ASN A 198 0.76 1.38 -16.50
CA ASN A 198 1.74 1.03 -17.54
C ASN A 198 1.24 -0.12 -18.42
N THR A 199 0.35 -0.96 -17.90
CA THR A 199 -0.16 -2.17 -18.56
C THR A 199 -1.68 -2.22 -18.65
N ASP A 200 -2.37 -1.13 -18.24
CA ASP A 200 -3.83 -1.05 -18.11
C ASP A 200 -4.42 -2.21 -17.27
N THR A 201 -3.68 -2.62 -16.24
CA THR A 201 -4.04 -3.75 -15.37
C THR A 201 -4.62 -3.26 -14.06
N SER A 202 -5.71 -3.88 -13.59
CA SER A 202 -6.19 -3.71 -12.22
C SER A 202 -6.52 -5.06 -11.61
N MET A 203 -6.14 -5.27 -10.36
CA MET A 203 -6.26 -6.59 -9.73
C MET A 203 -6.36 -6.56 -8.21
N TYR A 204 -6.96 -7.63 -7.72
CA TYR A 204 -7.09 -7.98 -6.31
C TYR A 204 -6.13 -9.11 -5.96
N GLU A 205 -6.30 -9.67 -4.75
CA GLU A 205 -5.60 -10.83 -4.23
C GLU A 205 -4.11 -10.56 -4.07
N SER A 206 -3.68 -10.26 -2.84
CA SER A 206 -2.28 -9.91 -2.55
C SER A 206 -1.26 -10.92 -3.07
N GLY A 207 -1.59 -12.21 -3.13
CA GLY A 207 -0.71 -13.22 -3.71
C GLY A 207 -0.52 -13.07 -5.23
N ASP A 208 -1.59 -12.74 -5.94
CA ASP A 208 -1.55 -12.55 -7.40
C ASP A 208 -0.93 -11.19 -7.75
N ILE A 209 -1.19 -10.15 -6.95
CA ILE A 209 -0.49 -8.86 -7.04
C ILE A 209 1.03 -9.07 -6.90
N VAL A 210 1.48 -9.81 -5.90
CA VAL A 210 2.91 -10.09 -5.73
C VAL A 210 3.48 -10.82 -6.94
N LYS A 211 2.84 -11.91 -7.39
CA LYS A 211 3.31 -12.65 -8.58
C LYS A 211 3.38 -11.73 -9.81
N TYR A 212 2.37 -10.87 -10.00
CA TYR A 212 2.33 -9.89 -11.07
C TYR A 212 3.53 -8.92 -11.00
N LEU A 213 3.78 -8.30 -9.83
CA LEU A 213 4.87 -7.35 -9.66
C LEU A 213 6.23 -7.98 -9.98
N PHE A 214 6.44 -9.22 -9.53
CA PHE A 214 7.67 -9.96 -9.79
C PHE A 214 7.81 -10.40 -11.26
N ASN A 215 6.71 -10.79 -11.90
CA ASN A 215 6.73 -11.10 -13.32
C ASN A 215 7.03 -9.85 -14.17
N GLN A 216 6.32 -8.75 -13.90
CA GLN A 216 6.35 -7.53 -14.70
C GLN A 216 7.59 -6.67 -14.43
N TYR A 217 8.01 -6.55 -13.17
CA TYR A 217 9.05 -5.63 -12.72
C TYR A 217 10.23 -6.33 -12.03
N GLY A 218 10.16 -7.64 -11.85
CA GLY A 218 11.25 -8.46 -11.31
C GLY A 218 11.92 -9.36 -12.35
N ASN A 219 11.74 -9.07 -13.65
CA ASN A 219 12.29 -9.86 -14.76
C ASN A 219 11.86 -11.34 -14.71
N GLY A 220 10.61 -11.61 -14.34
CA GLY A 220 10.07 -12.98 -14.28
C GLY A 220 10.54 -13.82 -13.08
N ARG A 221 11.36 -13.27 -12.17
CA ARG A 221 11.87 -14.03 -11.02
C ARG A 221 10.77 -14.30 -9.99
N SER A 222 10.93 -15.33 -9.17
CA SER A 222 10.02 -15.59 -8.05
C SER A 222 10.27 -14.65 -6.85
N PRO A 223 9.24 -14.40 -6.00
CA PRO A 223 9.41 -13.73 -4.72
C PRO A 223 10.40 -14.43 -3.80
N SER A 224 11.04 -13.68 -2.88
CA SER A 224 11.88 -14.28 -1.84
C SER A 224 11.14 -15.40 -1.10
N THR A 225 11.85 -16.49 -0.80
CA THR A 225 11.32 -17.65 -0.10
C THR A 225 10.52 -17.23 1.13
N GLY A 226 9.33 -17.81 1.29
CA GLY A 226 8.43 -17.59 2.41
C GLY A 226 7.65 -16.26 2.40
N LEU A 227 7.88 -15.32 1.47
CA LEU A 227 7.17 -14.03 1.45
C LEU A 227 5.64 -14.22 1.39
N LEU A 228 5.18 -15.13 0.53
CA LEU A 228 3.74 -15.42 0.36
C LEU A 228 3.17 -16.26 1.52
N GLU A 229 3.87 -17.31 1.91
CA GLU A 229 3.38 -18.33 2.85
C GLU A 229 3.32 -17.81 4.29
N SER A 230 4.33 -17.05 4.70
CA SER A 230 4.49 -16.59 6.08
C SER A 230 3.42 -15.60 6.53
N THR A 231 2.79 -14.86 5.61
CA THR A 231 1.75 -13.87 5.96
C THR A 231 0.54 -14.52 6.65
N LEU A 232 0.24 -15.78 6.35
CA LEU A 232 -0.87 -16.52 7.00
C LEU A 232 -0.61 -16.74 8.48
N PHE A 233 0.66 -16.87 8.87
CA PHE A 233 1.07 -17.18 10.24
C PHE A 233 1.45 -15.92 11.04
N THR A 234 2.18 -14.98 10.43
CA THR A 234 2.73 -13.82 11.14
C THR A 234 2.15 -12.47 10.70
N GLY A 235 1.28 -12.45 9.67
CA GLY A 235 0.75 -11.21 9.13
C GLY A 235 -0.18 -10.45 10.11
N TRP A 236 -0.90 -11.16 10.98
CA TRP A 236 -1.84 -10.55 11.93
C TRP A 236 -1.17 -10.03 13.21
N MET A 237 0.05 -10.50 13.53
CA MET A 237 0.78 -10.10 14.74
C MET A 237 0.99 -8.58 14.81
N PRO A 238 1.41 -7.89 13.72
CA PRO A 238 1.49 -6.43 13.68
C PRO A 238 0.21 -5.76 14.14
N THR A 239 -0.96 -6.14 13.62
CA THR A 239 -2.25 -5.52 13.96
C THR A 239 -2.56 -5.61 15.45
N LEU A 240 -2.27 -6.75 16.08
CA LEU A 240 -2.48 -6.95 17.52
C LEU A 240 -1.48 -6.16 18.35
N LEU A 241 -0.18 -6.27 18.04
CA LEU A 241 0.88 -5.56 18.75
C LEU A 241 0.74 -4.04 18.63
N ARG A 242 0.10 -3.60 17.56
CA ARG A 242 -0.18 -2.21 17.24
C ARG A 242 -1.50 -1.71 17.79
N ALA A 243 -2.27 -2.53 18.48
CA ALA A 243 -3.59 -2.12 18.96
C ALA A 243 -4.46 -1.45 17.87
N GLY A 244 -4.46 -2.00 16.66
CA GLY A 244 -5.29 -1.48 15.55
C GLY A 244 -4.87 -0.12 14.98
N ARG A 245 -3.68 0.42 15.30
CA ARG A 245 -3.15 1.63 14.65
C ARG A 245 -3.06 1.44 13.13
N GLY A 246 -3.48 2.45 12.36
CA GLY A 246 -3.60 2.34 10.90
C GLY A 246 -4.75 1.46 10.39
N MET A 247 -5.71 1.09 11.25
CA MET A 247 -6.88 0.29 10.88
C MET A 247 -8.10 1.14 10.51
N SER A 248 -8.37 2.22 11.25
CA SER A 248 -9.61 2.99 11.18
C SER A 248 -9.35 4.46 10.90
N LEU A 249 -10.30 5.11 10.23
CA LEU A 249 -10.27 6.54 9.97
C LEU A 249 -10.32 7.29 11.31
N TRP A 250 -9.47 8.29 11.47
CA TRP A 250 -9.54 9.18 12.62
C TRP A 250 -10.72 10.15 12.49
N ASP A 251 -11.43 10.42 13.58
CA ASP A 251 -12.62 11.27 13.59
C ASP A 251 -12.33 12.73 13.19
N LYS A 252 -11.10 13.18 13.38
CA LYS A 252 -10.62 14.51 12.95
C LYS A 252 -9.82 14.48 11.65
N ALA A 253 -9.88 13.39 10.88
CA ALA A 253 -9.29 13.36 9.54
C ALA A 253 -9.92 14.44 8.64
N PRO A 254 -9.17 14.98 7.66
CA PRO A 254 -9.70 15.99 6.76
C PRO A 254 -10.75 15.39 5.83
N THR A 255 -11.80 16.15 5.52
CA THR A 255 -12.85 15.72 4.58
C THR A 255 -12.33 15.67 3.15
N ASP A 256 -11.57 16.69 2.76
CA ASP A 256 -11.02 16.84 1.42
C ASP A 256 -9.53 16.46 1.38
N PRO A 257 -9.07 15.82 0.30
CA PRO A 257 -7.65 15.52 0.14
C PRO A 257 -6.85 16.81 -0.06
N PRO A 258 -5.55 16.83 0.33
CA PRO A 258 -4.67 17.91 -0.06
C PRO A 258 -4.57 18.04 -1.59
N PRO A 259 -4.35 19.25 -2.13
CA PRO A 259 -4.25 19.48 -3.58
C PRO A 259 -3.15 18.64 -4.26
N ASN A 260 -2.03 18.45 -3.57
CA ASN A 260 -0.92 17.62 -4.03
C ASN A 260 -0.67 16.47 -3.04
N MET A 261 -0.24 15.32 -3.55
CA MET A 261 0.18 14.21 -2.69
C MET A 261 1.43 14.57 -1.90
N LEU A 262 1.48 14.16 -0.64
CA LEU A 262 2.70 14.18 0.14
C LEU A 262 3.68 13.14 -0.42
N GLU A 263 4.98 13.29 -0.16
CA GLU A 263 5.98 12.29 -0.52
C GLU A 263 6.62 11.71 0.73
N LEU A 264 6.74 10.38 0.78
CA LEU A 264 7.33 9.64 1.89
C LEU A 264 8.44 8.73 1.38
N PHE A 265 9.66 8.99 1.85
CA PHE A 265 10.79 8.07 1.70
C PHE A 265 10.77 7.08 2.86
N SER A 266 10.62 5.80 2.55
CA SER A 266 10.34 4.74 3.53
C SER A 266 10.69 3.36 2.99
N TYR A 267 10.63 2.34 3.83
CA TYR A 267 10.56 0.94 3.41
C TYR A 267 9.70 0.17 4.42
N GLU A 268 9.13 -0.96 4.00
CA GLU A 268 8.06 -1.62 4.77
C GLU A 268 8.51 -1.98 6.20
N ASN A 269 9.70 -2.56 6.35
CA ASN A 269 10.15 -3.07 7.63
C ASN A 269 10.81 -2.03 8.56
N ASN A 270 10.81 -0.75 8.19
CA ASN A 270 11.33 0.30 9.07
C ASN A 270 10.33 0.66 10.18
N SER A 271 10.72 0.48 11.43
CA SER A 271 9.86 0.73 12.61
C SER A 271 9.35 2.17 12.72
N TYR A 272 10.19 3.16 12.41
CA TYR A 272 9.82 4.57 12.51
C TYR A 272 8.94 4.99 11.33
N ALA A 273 9.23 4.47 10.14
CA ALA A 273 8.45 4.77 8.95
C ALA A 273 7.06 4.13 8.99
N ARG A 274 6.91 2.96 9.65
CA ARG A 274 5.58 2.41 9.97
C ARG A 274 4.71 3.40 10.74
N LEU A 275 5.25 4.05 11.78
CA LEU A 275 4.49 5.02 12.57
C LEU A 275 3.96 6.17 11.71
N VAL A 276 4.78 6.64 10.74
CA VAL A 276 4.37 7.68 9.79
C VAL A 276 3.28 7.17 8.85
N ARG A 277 3.41 5.94 8.32
CA ARG A 277 2.37 5.33 7.46
C ARG A 277 1.05 5.10 8.21
N GLU A 278 1.10 4.72 9.48
CA GLU A 278 -0.09 4.61 10.34
C GLU A 278 -0.81 5.96 10.41
N ALA A 279 -0.08 7.06 10.64
CA ALA A 279 -0.67 8.40 10.71
C ALA A 279 -1.25 8.86 9.37
N LEU A 280 -0.52 8.68 8.27
CA LEU A 280 -1.02 8.96 6.91
C LEU A 280 -2.29 8.15 6.62
N CYS A 281 -2.31 6.89 7.06
CA CYS A 281 -3.45 6.01 6.88
C CYS A 281 -4.67 6.48 7.68
N GLU A 282 -4.51 6.80 8.96
CA GLU A 282 -5.59 7.26 9.83
C GLU A 282 -6.16 8.62 9.42
N LEU A 283 -5.34 9.48 8.82
CA LEU A 283 -5.76 10.76 8.24
C LEU A 283 -6.31 10.62 6.80
N GLU A 284 -6.35 9.40 6.25
CA GLU A 284 -6.69 9.14 4.83
C GLU A 284 -5.89 10.02 3.84
N LEU A 285 -4.63 10.35 4.14
CA LEU A 285 -3.81 11.22 3.28
C LEU A 285 -3.18 10.41 2.15
N PRO A 286 -3.45 10.71 0.88
CA PRO A 286 -2.78 10.05 -0.23
C PRO A 286 -1.33 10.55 -0.34
N TYR A 287 -0.41 9.64 -0.67
CA TYR A 287 1.01 9.96 -0.72
C TYR A 287 1.76 9.15 -1.78
N VAL A 288 2.85 9.71 -2.27
CA VAL A 288 3.85 9.01 -3.08
C VAL A 288 4.82 8.32 -2.13
N LEU A 289 4.88 6.99 -2.20
CA LEU A 289 5.87 6.18 -1.52
C LEU A 289 7.11 6.01 -2.40
N HIS A 290 8.24 6.53 -1.93
CA HIS A 290 9.56 6.21 -2.45
C HIS A 290 10.17 5.11 -1.59
N ASN A 291 10.20 3.87 -2.12
CA ASN A 291 10.85 2.77 -1.42
C ASN A 291 12.38 2.97 -1.39
N ILE A 292 12.96 2.89 -0.19
CA ILE A 292 14.39 3.04 0.09
C ILE A 292 14.85 1.89 1.00
N GLY A 293 14.68 0.64 0.53
CA GLY A 293 15.20 -0.53 1.23
C GLY A 293 16.74 -0.54 1.26
N GLU A 294 17.33 -1.38 2.11
CA GLU A 294 18.79 -1.59 2.09
C GLU A 294 19.22 -2.06 0.69
N GLY A 295 20.21 -1.38 0.10
CA GLY A 295 20.65 -1.63 -1.28
C GLY A 295 19.88 -0.88 -2.38
N SER A 296 18.89 -0.05 -2.03
CA SER A 296 18.11 0.73 -2.99
C SER A 296 18.96 1.68 -3.83
N THR A 297 18.67 1.69 -5.14
CA THR A 297 19.29 2.62 -6.10
C THR A 297 18.78 4.05 -5.93
N ARG A 298 17.59 4.20 -5.32
CA ARG A 298 16.91 5.47 -5.06
C ARG A 298 17.45 6.20 -3.83
N MET A 299 18.40 5.60 -3.10
CA MET A 299 19.08 6.24 -1.96
C MET A 299 19.69 7.60 -2.31
N ARG A 300 20.19 7.77 -3.53
CA ARG A 300 20.72 9.06 -4.01
C ARG A 300 19.65 10.16 -4.03
N SER A 301 18.41 9.84 -4.39
CA SER A 301 17.30 10.79 -4.38
C SER A 301 16.98 11.26 -2.96
N LEU A 302 17.02 10.35 -1.98
CA LEU A 302 16.86 10.70 -0.56
C LEU A 302 18.00 11.60 -0.06
N LEU A 303 19.25 11.29 -0.41
CA LEU A 303 20.41 12.11 -0.04
C LEU A 303 20.30 13.52 -0.61
N ASN A 304 19.90 13.66 -1.87
CA ASN A 304 19.72 14.95 -2.51
C ASN A 304 18.60 15.78 -1.85
N ALA A 305 17.51 15.13 -1.43
CA ALA A 305 16.37 15.81 -0.81
C ALA A 305 16.64 16.18 0.67
N SER A 306 17.24 15.27 1.44
CA SER A 306 17.31 15.39 2.90
C SER A 306 18.70 15.72 3.45
N GLY A 307 19.76 15.58 2.65
CA GLY A 307 21.14 15.59 3.13
C GLY A 307 21.51 14.38 4.00
N SER A 308 20.64 13.37 4.08
CA SER A 308 20.79 12.18 4.92
C SER A 308 20.38 10.92 4.17
N ASN A 309 20.82 9.75 4.65
CA ASN A 309 20.38 8.44 4.18
C ASN A 309 19.36 7.79 5.14
N LYS A 310 18.82 8.58 6.08
CA LYS A 310 17.89 8.09 7.11
C LYS A 310 16.45 8.22 6.63
N VAL A 311 15.66 7.20 6.95
CA VAL A 311 14.21 7.16 6.76
C VAL A 311 13.52 6.99 8.12
N PRO A 312 12.26 7.46 8.30
CA PRO A 312 11.42 8.15 7.30
C PRO A 312 11.89 9.56 6.97
N PHE A 313 11.59 10.02 5.76
CA PHE A 313 11.67 11.43 5.38
C PHE A 313 10.40 11.83 4.64
N LEU A 314 9.73 12.88 5.11
CA LEU A 314 8.48 13.39 4.57
C LEU A 314 8.76 14.72 3.84
N VAL A 315 8.22 14.86 2.63
CA VAL A 315 8.12 16.12 1.90
C VAL A 315 6.65 16.45 1.70
N ASP A 316 6.25 17.66 2.06
CA ASP A 316 4.91 18.15 1.83
C ASP A 316 4.93 19.31 0.82
N PRO A 317 4.58 19.07 -0.45
CA PRO A 317 4.56 20.13 -1.46
C PRO A 317 3.47 21.18 -1.23
N ASN A 318 2.46 20.90 -0.40
CA ASN A 318 1.38 21.84 -0.13
C ASN A 318 1.82 22.97 0.82
N THR A 319 2.82 22.71 1.67
CA THR A 319 3.33 23.67 2.66
C THR A 319 4.81 24.00 2.48
N GLY A 320 5.54 23.23 1.66
CA GLY A 320 6.99 23.31 1.48
C GLY A 320 7.81 22.65 2.61
N VAL A 321 7.15 21.98 3.56
CA VAL A 321 7.80 21.36 4.72
C VAL A 321 8.57 20.09 4.31
N GLN A 322 9.75 19.91 4.91
CA GLN A 322 10.58 18.71 4.77
C GLN A 322 11.09 18.27 6.15
N LEU A 323 10.85 17.01 6.53
CA LEU A 323 11.11 16.50 7.88
C LEU A 323 11.66 15.07 7.84
N GLY A 324 12.75 14.80 8.58
CA GLY A 324 13.34 13.46 8.74
C GLY A 324 13.19 12.83 10.12
N ASP A 325 12.68 13.58 11.11
CA ASP A 325 12.43 13.06 12.44
C ASP A 325 10.98 12.58 12.55
N TYR A 326 10.77 11.30 12.85
CA TYR A 326 9.43 10.72 12.84
C TYR A 326 8.47 11.37 13.86
N GLN A 327 8.96 11.84 15.01
CA GLN A 327 8.11 12.50 16.01
C GLN A 327 7.63 13.85 15.50
N LYS A 328 8.54 14.62 14.88
CA LYS A 328 8.19 15.89 14.22
C LYS A 328 7.24 15.68 13.05
N ILE A 329 7.44 14.62 12.26
CA ILE A 329 6.53 14.24 11.17
C ILE A 329 5.12 13.98 11.72
N LEU A 330 4.98 13.15 12.77
CA LEU A 330 3.69 12.84 13.37
C LEU A 330 3.00 14.10 13.90
N ALA A 331 3.71 14.92 14.67
CA ALA A 331 3.19 16.17 15.20
C ALA A 331 2.73 17.12 14.07
N TYR A 332 3.52 17.21 13.00
CA TYR A 332 3.20 17.99 11.82
C TYR A 332 1.92 17.50 11.12
N LEU A 333 1.82 16.20 10.83
CA LEU A 333 0.68 15.63 10.10
C LEU A 333 -0.65 15.86 10.84
N PHE A 334 -0.71 15.52 12.13
CA PHE A 334 -1.95 15.69 12.91
C PHE A 334 -2.29 17.17 13.15
N LYS A 335 -1.29 18.04 13.30
CA LYS A 335 -1.51 19.49 13.44
C LYS A 335 -2.04 20.12 12.14
N THR A 336 -1.46 19.75 11.00
CA THR A 336 -1.70 20.43 9.72
C THR A 336 -2.95 19.92 9.02
N TYR A 337 -3.20 18.61 9.11
CA TYR A 337 -4.25 17.94 8.34
C TYR A 337 -5.42 17.46 9.19
N SER A 338 -5.54 17.88 10.46
CA SER A 338 -6.77 17.66 11.20
C SER A 338 -7.86 18.64 10.75
N SER A 339 -9.12 18.20 10.77
CA SER A 339 -10.28 19.04 10.42
C SER A 339 -10.40 20.32 11.27
N ALA A 340 -9.79 20.34 12.46
CA ALA A 340 -9.69 21.53 13.31
C ALA A 340 -8.75 22.62 12.76
N ALA A 341 -7.85 22.30 11.81
CA ALA A 341 -6.95 23.26 11.17
C ALA A 341 -7.61 24.04 10.01
N SER A 342 -8.84 23.66 9.62
CA SER A 342 -9.60 24.27 8.52
C SER A 342 -10.73 25.20 9.00
N ALA A 343 -10.75 25.56 10.29
CA ALA A 343 -11.77 26.41 10.91
C ALA A 343 -11.32 27.87 11.06
#